data_AF-A0A371WI99-F1
#
_entry.id   AF-A0A371WI99-F1
#
_cell.length_a   1.000
_cell.length_b   1.000
_cell.length_c   1.000
_cell.angle_alpha   90.00
_cell.angle_beta   90.00
_cell.angle_gamma   90.00
#
_symmetry.space_group_name_H-M   'P 1'
#
loop_
_entity.id
_entity.type
_entity.pdbx_description
1 polymer ?
#
loop_
_entity_poly.entity_id
_entity_poly.type
_entity_poly.pdbx_seq_one_letter_code
_entity_poly.pdbx_strand_id
1 'polypeptide(L)'
;MLTETDRGILKCLDEFTRFATKDVAERVVITRADKRANSALVRQRLIGLQLDGLVQSFADRKPMSWIRTARGTAALAIGGQEQI
;
A
#
# COMPACT_ATOMS: atom_id res chain seq x y z
N MET A 1 11.05 5.87 -7.23
CA MET A 1 10.71 7.02 -6.36
C MET A 1 9.28 6.84 -5.90
N LEU A 2 8.99 6.92 -4.59
CA LEU A 2 7.65 6.66 -4.05
C LEU A 2 6.73 7.87 -4.22
N THR A 3 5.54 7.67 -4.80
CA THR A 3 4.51 8.71 -4.88
C THR A 3 3.86 8.95 -3.51
N GLU A 4 3.11 10.04 -3.38
CA GLU A 4 2.34 10.32 -2.16
C GLU A 4 1.32 9.22 -1.87
N THR A 5 0.69 8.67 -2.91
CA THR A 5 -0.21 7.51 -2.80
C THR A 5 0.51 6.28 -2.27
N ASP A 6 1.69 5.97 -2.81
CA ASP A 6 2.49 4.81 -2.38
C ASP A 6 2.87 4.93 -0.91
N ARG A 7 3.25 6.13 -0.47
CA ARG A 7 3.54 6.44 0.93
C ARG A 7 2.30 6.30 1.80
N GLY A 8 1.14 6.75 1.34
CA GLY A 8 -0.14 6.56 2.03
C GLY A 8 -0.48 5.07 2.22
N ILE A 9 -0.29 4.26 1.18
CA ILE A 9 -0.47 2.81 1.23
C ILE A 9 0.51 2.18 2.23
N LEU A 10 1.80 2.54 2.17
CA LEU A 10 2.80 2.02 3.09
C LEU A 10 2.52 2.45 4.54
N LYS A 11 2.02 3.66 4.79
CA LYS A 11 1.60 4.11 6.13
C LYS A 11 0.38 3.33 6.64
N CYS A 12 -0.52 2.94 5.76
CA CYS A 12 -1.71 2.16 6.10
C CYS A 12 -1.38 0.71 6.45
N LEU A 13 -0.37 0.12 5.81
CA LEU A 13 0.05 -1.24 6.05
C LEU A 13 1.02 -1.33 7.23
N ASP A 14 0.96 -2.45 7.92
CA ASP A 14 1.88 -2.83 9.00
C ASP A 14 2.62 -4.13 8.63
N GLU A 15 3.69 -4.43 9.37
CA GLU A 15 4.52 -5.62 9.15
C GLU A 15 3.88 -6.91 9.69
N PHE A 16 2.98 -6.80 10.67
CA PHE A 16 2.38 -7.95 11.37
C PHE A 16 0.90 -8.13 11.04
N THR A 17 0.21 -7.04 10.73
CA THR A 17 -1.24 -7.07 10.47
C THR A 17 -1.54 -7.20 8.98
N ARG A 18 -2.32 -8.22 8.61
CA ARG A 18 -2.79 -8.44 7.24
C ARG A 18 -3.98 -7.54 6.93
N PHE A 19 -3.87 -6.70 5.92
CA PHE A 19 -4.97 -5.84 5.44
C PHE A 19 -5.49 -6.31 4.10
N ALA A 20 -6.81 -6.36 3.90
CA ALA A 20 -7.33 -6.59 2.56
C ALA A 20 -7.29 -5.30 1.74
N THR A 21 -7.30 -5.43 0.41
CA THR A 21 -7.28 -4.28 -0.50
C THR A 21 -8.40 -3.27 -0.21
N LYS A 22 -9.59 -3.74 0.21
CA LYS A 22 -10.72 -2.87 0.59
C LYS A 22 -10.38 -1.97 1.78
N ASP A 23 -9.73 -2.53 2.81
CA ASP A 23 -9.42 -1.81 4.05
C ASP A 23 -8.38 -0.71 3.81
N VAL A 24 -7.45 -0.98 2.89
CA VAL A 24 -6.47 0.01 2.41
C VAL A 24 -7.17 1.07 1.57
N ALA A 25 -8.09 0.68 0.68
CA ALA A 25 -8.81 1.62 -0.19
C ALA A 25 -9.81 2.51 0.55
N GLU A 26 -10.27 2.12 1.74
CA GLU A 26 -11.06 2.99 2.61
C GLU A 26 -10.22 4.06 3.30
N ARG A 27 -8.91 3.81 3.48
CA ARG A 27 -7.96 4.71 4.15
C ARG A 27 -7.16 5.56 3.18
N VAL A 28 -6.92 5.07 1.96
CA VAL A 28 -6.15 5.75 0.92
C VAL A 28 -7.06 6.03 -0.28
N VAL A 29 -7.44 7.30 -0.42
CA VAL A 29 -8.31 7.77 -1.51
C VAL A 29 -7.46 8.35 -2.63
N ILE A 30 -7.32 7.58 -3.71
CA ILE A 30 -6.67 7.98 -4.97
C ILE A 30 -7.65 8.77 -5.84
N THR A 31 -8.90 8.31 -5.92
CA THR A 31 -9.98 8.99 -6.64
C THR A 31 -11.25 9.04 -5.81
N ARG A 32 -11.94 10.18 -5.86
CA ARG A 32 -13.21 10.41 -5.14
C ARG A 32 -14.44 10.05 -5.97
N ALA A 33 -14.27 9.78 -7.26
CA ALA A 33 -15.40 9.54 -8.16
C ALA A 33 -16.16 8.24 -7.84
N ASP A 34 -15.43 7.13 -7.58
CA ASP A 34 -16.03 5.82 -7.35
C ASP A 34 -15.21 4.96 -6.38
N LYS A 35 -15.87 4.40 -5.34
CA LYS A 35 -15.24 3.48 -4.37
C LYS A 35 -14.65 2.23 -5.04
N ARG A 36 -15.31 1.74 -6.08
CA ARG A 36 -14.87 0.56 -6.86
C ARG A 36 -13.64 0.88 -7.70
N ALA A 37 -13.63 2.04 -8.36
CA ALA A 37 -12.46 2.52 -9.09
C ALA A 37 -11.28 2.77 -8.16
N ASN A 38 -11.52 3.37 -6.98
CA ASN A 38 -10.49 3.57 -5.96
C ASN A 38 -9.86 2.24 -5.52
N SER A 39 -10.69 1.23 -5.21
CA SER A 39 -10.21 -0.10 -4.83
C SER A 39 -9.37 -0.77 -5.93
N ALA A 40 -9.75 -0.61 -7.20
CA ALA A 40 -8.99 -1.14 -8.32
C ALA A 40 -7.62 -0.46 -8.49
N LEU A 41 -7.57 0.88 -8.34
CA LEU A 41 -6.33 1.65 -8.40
C LEU A 41 -5.41 1.33 -7.23
N VAL A 42 -5.94 1.23 -6.02
CA VAL A 42 -5.18 0.81 -4.83
C VAL A 42 -4.61 -0.60 -5.02
N ARG A 43 -5.40 -1.52 -5.60
CA ARG A 43 -4.90 -2.86 -5.95
C ARG A 43 -3.74 -2.80 -6.93
N GLN A 44 -3.84 -2.02 -8.01
CA GLN A 44 -2.75 -1.86 -8.97
C GLN A 44 -1.49 -1.32 -8.31
N ARG A 45 -1.62 -0.34 -7.42
CA ARG A 45 -0.49 0.21 -6.66
C ARG A 45 0.13 -0.81 -5.72
N LEU A 46 -0.68 -1.60 -5.00
CA LEU A 46 -0.19 -2.69 -4.15
C LEU A 46 0.61 -3.74 -4.93
N ILE A 47 0.16 -4.09 -6.14
CA ILE A 47 0.90 -5.00 -7.03
C ILE A 47 2.23 -4.37 -7.45
N GLY A 48 2.25 -3.10 -7.85
CA GLY A 48 3.50 -2.38 -8.15
C GLY A 48 4.48 -2.41 -6.97
N LEU A 49 4.01 -2.04 -5.78
CA LEU A 49 4.80 -2.07 -4.55
C LEU A 49 5.29 -3.48 -4.18
N GLN A 50 4.55 -4.53 -4.56
CA GLN A 50 4.96 -5.91 -4.36
C GLN A 50 6.10 -6.29 -5.30
N LEU A 51 6.02 -5.89 -6.57
CA LEU A 51 7.10 -6.10 -7.54
C LEU A 51 8.37 -5.36 -7.11
N ASP A 52 8.22 -4.18 -6.52
CA ASP A 52 9.30 -3.43 -5.87
C ASP A 52 9.74 -4.04 -4.53
N GLY A 53 9.11 -5.12 -4.04
CA GLY A 53 9.49 -5.79 -2.79
C GLY A 53 9.24 -4.97 -1.52
N LEU A 54 8.34 -3.98 -1.58
CA LEU A 54 7.98 -3.11 -0.46
C LEU A 54 6.78 -3.63 0.33
N VAL A 55 5.89 -4.37 -0.32
CA VAL A 55 4.76 -5.05 0.31
C VAL A 55 4.75 -6.52 -0.09
N GLN A 56 4.14 -7.35 0.75
CA GLN A 56 3.97 -8.78 0.47
C GLN A 56 2.49 -9.14 0.46
N SER A 57 2.10 -9.93 -0.54
CA SER A 57 0.72 -10.41 -0.68
C SER A 57 0.55 -11.82 -0.14
N PHE A 58 -0.60 -12.11 0.45
CA PHE A 58 -1.04 -13.44 0.81
C PHE A 58 -2.34 -13.75 0.04
N ALA A 59 -2.23 -14.59 -0.98
CA ALA A 59 -3.34 -14.98 -1.85
C ALA A 59 -4.10 -16.22 -1.33
N ASP A 60 -3.60 -16.89 -0.30
CA ASP A 60 -4.16 -18.12 0.28
C ASP A 60 -5.56 -17.91 0.89
N ARG A 61 -5.84 -16.69 1.38
CA ARG A 61 -7.19 -16.31 1.83
C ARG A 61 -7.75 -15.23 0.91
N LYS A 62 -8.89 -15.49 0.29
CA LYS A 62 -9.70 -14.45 -0.33
C LYS A 62 -10.49 -13.73 0.78
N PRO A 63 -10.52 -12.39 0.80
CA PRO A 63 -9.88 -11.47 -0.13
C PRO A 63 -8.35 -11.37 0.07
N MET A 64 -7.62 -11.19 -1.04
CA MET A 64 -6.16 -11.03 -1.04
C MET A 64 -5.71 -9.99 -0.01
N SER A 65 -4.76 -10.39 0.83
CA SER A 65 -4.29 -9.60 1.96
C SER A 65 -2.84 -9.19 1.79
N TRP A 66 -2.45 -8.10 2.46
CA TRP A 66 -1.19 -7.40 2.24
C TRP A 66 -0.57 -7.02 3.58
N ILE A 67 0.76 -7.08 3.64
CA ILE A 67 1.57 -6.53 4.74
C ILE A 67 2.67 -5.65 4.15
N ARG A 68 3.18 -4.72 4.94
CA ARG A 68 4.42 -4.00 4.64
C ARG A 68 5.60 -4.90 4.94
N THR A 69 6.65 -4.83 4.13
CA THR A 69 7.92 -5.50 4.42
C THR A 69 8.88 -4.57 5.17
N ALA A 70 9.94 -5.11 5.77
CA ALA A 70 11.01 -4.29 6.36
C ALA A 70 11.60 -3.29 5.34
N ARG A 71 11.70 -3.68 4.06
CA ARG A 71 12.14 -2.78 2.98
C ARG A 71 11.13 -1.67 2.72
N GLY A 72 9.83 -1.97 2.79
CA GLY A 72 8.76 -0.98 2.76
C GLY A 72 8.83 0.01 3.92
N THR A 73 9.15 -0.46 5.13
CA THR A 73 9.37 0.38 6.31
C THR A 73 10.58 1.31 6.11
N ALA A 74 11.71 0.78 5.64
CA ALA A 74 12.90 1.57 5.34
C ALA A 74 12.65 2.61 4.24
N ALA A 75 11.96 2.22 3.16
CA ALA A 75 11.62 3.13 2.06
C ALA A 75 10.70 4.28 2.51
N LEU A 76 9.79 4.02 3.45
CA LEU A 76 8.95 5.04 4.06
C LEU A 76 9.78 6.01 4.93
N ALA A 77 10.77 5.51 5.67
CA ALA A 77 11.64 6.31 6.53
C ALA A 77 12.60 7.21 5.74
N ILE A 78 13.24 6.69 4.69
CA ILE A 78 14.21 7.43 3.87
C ILE A 78 13.53 8.57 3.10
N GLY A 79 12.30 8.35 2.62
CA GLY A 79 11.56 9.38 1.92
C GLY A 79 11.05 10.53 2.80
N GLY A 80 11.19 10.47 4.12
CA GLY A 80 10.76 11.51 5.07
C GLY A 80 11.83 12.55 5.39
N GLN A 81 13.05 12.39 4.90
CA GLN A 81 14.19 13.27 5.17
C GLN A 81 14.59 14.13 3.96
N GLU A 82 13.65 14.81 3.32
CA GLU A 82 13.98 15.85 2.32
C GLU A 82 13.01 17.03 2.44
N GLN A 83 13.15 17.80 3.53
CA GLN A 83 12.80 19.22 3.57
C GLN A 83 13.74 19.91 4.58
N ILE A 84 14.88 20.41 4.10
CA ILE A 84 15.65 21.50 4.72
C ILE A 84 15.65 22.66 3.73
#